data_AF-A0A2H6NJB1-F1
#
_entry.id   AF-A0A2H6NJB1-F1
#
_cell.length_a   1.000
_cell.length_b   1.000
_cell.length_c   1.000
_cell.angle_alpha   90.00
_cell.angle_beta   90.00
_cell.angle_gamma   90.00
#
_symmetry.space_group_name_H-M   'P 1'
#
loop_
_entity.id
_entity.type
_entity.pdbx_description
1 polymer ?
#
loop_
_entity_poly.entity_id
_entity_poly.type
_entity_poly.pdbx_seq_one_letter_code
_entity_poly.pdbx_strand_id
1 'polypeptide(L)'
;VKKETQKLREFEEGLVSQYKFYLENLEQCIKDWKQRKLKKSNVISVKAYKGLAEIAVKCLCELLVALPHFNFHNNIIALVVPLMNDDSKKISEPCCDAIKGLFKQDKLGVASLGVVKVISGLVKSRNYDVRPEVLMALLHLRIKEVEVKRDAEDITPKKKIMTYKDKRKNLSRMQRKWKKAEEKLERELLEAEASENTEKKLK
;
A
#
# COMPACT_ATOMS: atom_id res chain seq x y z
N VAL A 1 7.59 1.63 -31.93
CA VAL A 1 6.74 1.06 -30.86
C VAL A 1 5.44 0.56 -31.51
N LYS A 2 4.95 -0.65 -31.20
CA LYS A 2 3.69 -1.14 -31.80
C LYS A 2 2.51 -0.30 -31.30
N LYS A 3 1.48 -0.06 -32.12
CA LYS A 3 0.32 0.76 -31.74
C LYS A 3 -0.33 0.30 -30.43
N GLU A 4 -0.40 -1.01 -30.19
CA GLU A 4 -0.95 -1.59 -28.95
C GLU A 4 -0.08 -1.28 -27.72
N THR A 5 1.24 -1.42 -27.84
CA THR A 5 2.17 -1.07 -26.76
C THR A 5 2.17 0.41 -26.43
N GLN A 6 1.93 1.28 -27.42
CA GLN A 6 1.81 2.71 -27.20
C GLN A 6 0.51 3.06 -26.44
N LYS A 7 -0.62 2.49 -26.87
CA LYS A 7 -1.91 2.67 -26.17
C LYS A 7 -1.87 2.23 -24.71
N LEU A 8 -1.20 1.10 -24.43
CA LEU A 8 -1.05 0.61 -23.05
C LEU A 8 -0.25 1.60 -22.19
N ARG A 9 0.88 2.10 -22.72
CA ARG A 9 1.70 3.09 -22.01
C ARG A 9 0.94 4.39 -21.73
N GLU A 10 0.26 4.93 -22.74
CA GLU A 10 -0.53 6.16 -22.58
C GLU A 10 -1.62 6.00 -21.51
N PHE A 11 -2.26 4.82 -21.46
CA PHE A 11 -3.24 4.50 -20.42
C PHE A 11 -2.59 4.41 -19.02
N GLU A 12 -1.47 3.69 -18.88
CA GLU A 12 -0.75 3.55 -17.60
C GLU A 12 -0.24 4.90 -17.08
N GLU A 13 0.36 5.72 -17.96
CA GLU A 13 0.84 7.07 -17.62
C GLU A 13 -0.33 7.99 -17.22
N GLY A 14 -1.44 7.92 -17.95
CA GLY A 14 -2.66 8.67 -17.63
C GLY A 14 -3.24 8.28 -16.27
N LEU A 15 -3.30 6.98 -15.98
CA LEU A 15 -3.78 6.46 -14.70
C LEU A 15 -2.92 6.96 -13.52
N VAL A 16 -1.60 6.82 -13.63
CA VAL A 16 -0.66 7.25 -12.59
C VAL A 16 -0.71 8.77 -12.38
N SER A 17 -0.83 9.54 -13.47
CA SER A 17 -0.95 11.00 -13.41
C SER A 17 -2.24 11.44 -12.71
N GLN A 18 -3.38 10.86 -13.10
CA GLN A 18 -4.66 11.19 -12.49
C GLN A 18 -4.72 10.77 -11.01
N TYR A 19 -4.10 9.64 -10.68
CA TYR A 19 -3.96 9.18 -9.31
C TYR A 19 -3.14 10.15 -8.46
N LYS A 20 -2.02 10.66 -8.99
CA LYS A 20 -1.23 11.69 -8.32
C LYS A 20 -2.07 12.95 -8.03
N PHE A 21 -2.78 13.47 -9.02
CA PHE A 21 -3.66 14.64 -8.83
C PHE A 21 -4.75 14.39 -7.79
N TYR A 22 -5.31 13.18 -7.75
CA TYR A 22 -6.27 12.78 -6.74
C TYR A 22 -5.66 12.84 -5.33
N LEU A 23 -4.45 12.28 -5.14
CA LEU A 23 -3.76 12.32 -3.85
C LEU A 23 -3.43 13.76 -3.41
N GLU A 24 -2.97 14.61 -4.33
CA GLU A 24 -2.67 16.02 -4.06
C GLU A 24 -3.93 16.79 -3.63
N ASN A 25 -5.09 16.51 -4.26
CA ASN A 25 -6.37 17.10 -3.87
C ASN A 25 -6.79 16.66 -2.45
N LEU A 26 -6.62 15.38 -2.11
CA LEU A 26 -6.90 14.88 -0.76
C LEU A 26 -5.99 15.53 0.28
N GLU A 27 -4.69 15.64 -0.02
CA GLU A 27 -3.73 16.34 0.82
C GLU A 27 -4.11 17.80 1.04
N GLN A 28 -4.54 18.49 -0.04
CA GLN A 28 -4.96 19.88 0.04
C GLN A 28 -6.20 20.05 0.93
N CYS A 29 -7.18 19.15 0.85
CA CYS A 29 -8.36 19.17 1.73
C CYS A 29 -7.96 19.11 3.22
N ILE A 30 -6.96 18.28 3.55
CA ILE A 30 -6.45 18.15 4.92
C ILE A 30 -5.67 19.40 5.33
N LYS A 31 -4.82 19.94 4.46
CA LYS A 31 -4.06 21.18 4.71
C LYS A 31 -4.97 22.37 4.92
N ASP A 32 -5.99 22.53 4.08
CA ASP A 32 -6.96 23.63 4.17
C ASP A 32 -7.69 23.61 5.52
N TRP A 33 -8.08 22.43 5.98
CA TRP A 33 -8.68 22.27 7.31
C TRP A 33 -7.71 22.63 8.44
N LYS A 34 -6.45 22.17 8.40
CA LYS A 34 -5.45 22.47 9.44
C LYS A 34 -5.00 23.94 9.47
N GLN A 35 -4.82 24.55 8.31
CA GLN A 35 -4.36 25.94 8.17
C GLN A 35 -5.47 26.95 8.48
N ARG A 36 -6.75 26.59 8.36
CA ARG A 36 -7.88 27.52 8.61
C ARG A 36 -8.19 27.81 10.08
N LYS A 37 -7.39 27.33 11.03
CA LYS A 37 -7.25 28.07 12.30
C LYS A 37 -6.76 29.52 12.08
N LEU A 38 -6.16 29.85 10.93
CA LEU A 38 -5.56 31.16 10.64
C LEU A 38 -6.28 32.00 9.57
N LYS A 39 -7.05 31.41 8.64
CA LYS A 39 -7.74 32.16 7.57
C LYS A 39 -9.25 32.23 7.82
N LYS A 40 -9.70 33.27 8.53
CA LYS A 40 -11.12 33.66 8.67
C LYS A 40 -11.71 34.07 7.31
N SER A 41 -11.97 33.10 6.42
CA SER A 41 -12.79 33.32 5.23
C SER A 41 -14.23 32.97 5.59
N ASN A 42 -15.11 33.98 5.59
CA ASN A 42 -16.52 33.88 5.97
C ASN A 42 -17.41 33.11 4.97
N VAL A 43 -16.85 32.53 3.90
CA VAL A 43 -17.64 31.96 2.79
C VAL A 43 -18.05 30.51 3.03
N ILE A 44 -17.23 29.71 3.72
CA ILE A 44 -17.49 28.28 3.94
C ILE A 44 -17.24 27.95 5.41
N SER A 45 -18.19 27.26 6.04
CA SER A 45 -18.12 26.92 7.46
C SER A 45 -16.93 26.00 7.78
N VAL A 46 -16.31 26.20 8.95
CA VAL A 46 -15.23 25.33 9.46
C VAL A 46 -15.67 23.87 9.54
N LYS A 47 -16.95 23.63 9.85
CA LYS A 47 -17.56 22.30 9.91
C LYS A 47 -17.52 21.60 8.54
N ALA A 48 -17.73 22.33 7.45
CA ALA A 48 -17.66 21.75 6.10
C ALA A 48 -16.23 21.33 5.74
N TYR A 49 -15.22 22.17 6.04
CA TYR A 49 -13.80 21.79 5.83
C TYR A 49 -13.39 20.58 6.66
N LYS A 50 -13.82 20.55 7.93
CA LYS A 50 -13.55 19.40 8.79
C LYS A 50 -14.19 18.12 8.24
N GLY A 51 -15.44 18.19 7.78
CA GLY A 51 -16.12 17.05 7.16
C GLY A 51 -15.42 16.56 5.90
N LEU A 52 -14.96 17.48 5.05
CA LEU A 52 -14.20 17.13 3.84
C LEU A 52 -12.85 16.48 4.18
N ALA A 53 -12.14 17.01 5.18
CA ALA A 53 -10.89 16.43 5.66
C ALA A 53 -11.10 15.03 6.27
N GLU A 54 -12.16 14.83 7.06
CA GLU A 54 -12.51 13.50 7.60
C GLU A 54 -12.74 12.48 6.48
N ILE A 55 -13.42 12.86 5.39
CA ILE A 55 -13.61 11.99 4.22
C ILE A 55 -12.28 11.76 3.50
N ALA A 56 -11.49 12.80 3.29
CA ALA A 56 -10.21 12.69 2.59
C ALA A 56 -9.25 11.73 3.32
N VAL A 57 -9.21 11.80 4.65
CA VAL A 57 -8.44 10.88 5.50
C VAL A 57 -8.92 9.45 5.33
N LYS A 58 -10.24 9.20 5.33
CA LYS A 58 -10.78 7.86 5.08
C LYS A 58 -10.36 7.31 3.72
N CYS A 59 -10.43 8.12 2.66
CA CYS A 59 -9.97 7.69 1.34
C CYS A 59 -8.48 7.31 1.33
N LEU A 60 -7.62 8.11 1.97
CA LEU A 60 -6.18 7.78 2.09
C LEU A 60 -5.96 6.49 2.89
N CYS A 61 -6.70 6.29 3.98
CA CYS A 61 -6.65 5.09 4.80
C CYS A 61 -7.06 3.84 4.01
N GLU A 62 -8.15 3.92 3.25
CA GLU A 62 -8.64 2.82 2.41
C GLU A 62 -7.66 2.49 1.29
N LEU A 63 -7.11 3.50 0.60
CA LEU A 63 -6.08 3.30 -0.43
C LEU A 63 -4.84 2.59 0.13
N LEU A 64 -4.40 3.00 1.33
CA LEU A 64 -3.22 2.44 1.98
C LEU A 64 -3.40 0.96 2.33
N VAL A 65 -4.61 0.56 2.75
CA VAL A 65 -4.93 -0.83 3.09
C VAL A 65 -5.19 -1.67 1.83
N ALA A 66 -5.91 -1.13 0.84
CA ALA A 66 -6.30 -1.88 -0.35
C ALA A 66 -5.09 -2.25 -1.23
N LEU A 67 -4.18 -1.30 -1.47
CA LEU A 67 -3.01 -1.50 -2.33
C LEU A 67 -1.74 -0.85 -1.74
N PRO A 68 -1.12 -1.47 -0.72
CA PRO A 68 0.05 -0.94 -0.02
C PRO A 68 1.30 -0.73 -0.89
N HIS A 69 1.37 -1.39 -2.05
CA HIS A 69 2.54 -1.40 -2.93
C HIS A 69 2.33 -0.59 -4.21
N PHE A 70 1.14 0.01 -4.40
CA PHE A 70 0.88 0.84 -5.56
C PHE A 70 1.68 2.16 -5.48
N ASN A 71 1.83 2.84 -6.62
CA ASN A 71 2.59 4.07 -6.73
C ASN A 71 2.21 5.09 -5.64
N PHE A 72 3.18 5.89 -5.18
CA PHE A 72 2.99 6.92 -4.13
C PHE A 72 2.55 6.41 -2.74
N HIS A 73 2.63 5.11 -2.44
CA HIS A 73 2.33 4.59 -1.11
C HIS A 73 3.13 5.29 0.01
N ASN A 74 4.41 5.63 -0.23
CA ASN A 74 5.23 6.39 0.73
C ASN A 74 4.69 7.79 1.00
N ASN A 75 4.12 8.46 0.00
CA ASN A 75 3.48 9.76 0.17
C ASN A 75 2.23 9.65 1.03
N ILE A 76 1.42 8.62 0.80
CA ILE A 76 0.23 8.33 1.63
C ILE A 76 0.64 8.06 3.07
N ILE A 77 1.66 7.23 3.30
CA ILE A 77 2.21 6.96 4.63
C ILE A 77 2.66 8.26 5.32
N ALA A 78 3.41 9.10 4.61
CA ALA A 78 3.89 10.38 5.14
C ALA A 78 2.76 11.35 5.52
N LEU A 79 1.59 11.24 4.88
CA LEU A 79 0.40 12.02 5.21
C LEU A 79 -0.41 11.41 6.35
N VAL A 80 -0.64 10.10 6.33
CA VAL A 80 -1.51 9.38 7.27
C VAL A 80 -0.88 9.25 8.66
N VAL A 81 0.41 8.93 8.74
CA VAL A 81 1.08 8.67 10.03
C VAL A 81 1.03 9.87 10.98
N PRO A 82 1.35 11.10 10.58
CA PRO A 82 1.21 12.27 11.46
C PRO A 82 -0.23 12.51 11.96
N LEU A 83 -1.24 12.07 11.20
CA LEU A 83 -2.66 12.23 11.55
C LEU A 83 -3.11 11.22 12.61
N MET A 84 -2.36 10.14 12.84
CA MET A 84 -2.60 9.24 13.97
C MET A 84 -2.49 9.98 15.32
N ASN A 85 -1.66 11.02 15.38
CA ASN A 85 -1.44 11.85 16.57
C ASN A 85 -2.34 13.09 16.62
N ASP A 86 -3.41 13.15 15.81
CA ASP A 86 -4.34 14.29 15.81
C ASP A 86 -5.28 14.22 17.02
N ASP A 87 -5.69 15.39 17.55
CA ASP A 87 -6.61 15.49 18.69
C ASP A 87 -8.01 14.95 18.33
N SER A 88 -8.40 15.05 17.06
CA SER A 88 -9.71 14.59 16.59
C SER A 88 -9.72 13.06 16.45
N LYS A 89 -10.47 12.38 17.31
CA LYS A 89 -10.68 10.91 17.22
C LYS A 89 -11.19 10.45 15.85
N LYS A 90 -12.08 11.22 15.24
CA LYS A 90 -12.62 10.95 13.89
C LYS A 90 -11.57 10.89 12.77
N ILE A 91 -10.37 11.42 13.01
CA ILE A 91 -9.25 11.42 12.06
C ILE A 91 -8.21 10.39 12.49
N SER A 92 -7.81 10.46 13.76
CA SER A 92 -6.76 9.60 14.30
C SER A 92 -7.14 8.13 14.38
N GLU A 93 -8.38 7.78 14.73
CA GLU A 93 -8.83 6.37 14.82
C GLU A 93 -8.77 5.68 13.44
N PRO A 94 -9.36 6.22 12.35
CA PRO A 94 -9.20 5.63 11.02
C PRO A 94 -7.75 5.44 10.59
N CYS A 95 -6.88 6.43 10.86
CA CYS A 95 -5.46 6.32 10.54
C CYS A 95 -4.79 5.18 11.32
N CYS A 96 -5.05 5.07 12.63
CA CYS A 96 -4.48 4.01 13.45
C CYS A 96 -4.97 2.64 12.98
N ASP A 97 -6.25 2.50 12.68
CA ASP A 97 -6.82 1.23 12.24
C ASP A 97 -6.34 0.82 10.85
N ALA A 98 -6.17 1.77 9.94
CA ALA A 98 -5.56 1.53 8.64
C ALA A 98 -4.11 1.02 8.78
N ILE A 99 -3.31 1.64 9.64
CA ILE A 99 -1.93 1.20 9.89
C ILE A 99 -1.88 -0.19 10.55
N LYS A 100 -2.77 -0.47 11.51
CA LYS A 100 -2.88 -1.83 12.09
C LYS A 100 -3.28 -2.86 11.01
N GLY A 101 -4.19 -2.51 10.12
CA GLY A 101 -4.61 -3.34 8.99
C GLY A 101 -3.46 -3.61 8.02
N LEU A 102 -2.75 -2.56 7.64
CA LEU A 102 -1.55 -2.63 6.80
C LEU A 102 -0.49 -3.55 7.40
N PHE A 103 -0.14 -3.39 8.67
CA PHE A 103 0.85 -4.25 9.32
C PHE A 103 0.45 -5.73 9.31
N LYS A 104 -0.84 -6.05 9.43
CA LYS A 104 -1.33 -7.43 9.34
C LYS A 104 -1.25 -8.00 7.93
N GLN A 105 -1.47 -7.17 6.91
CA GLN A 105 -1.56 -7.61 5.52
C GLN A 105 -0.21 -7.64 4.80
N ASP A 106 0.72 -6.76 5.19
CA ASP A 106 2.02 -6.63 4.53
C ASP A 106 2.95 -7.80 4.90
N LYS A 107 2.92 -8.82 4.04
CA LYS A 107 3.74 -10.03 4.20
C LYS A 107 5.21 -9.80 3.90
N LEU A 108 5.54 -8.84 3.04
CA LEU A 108 6.92 -8.56 2.65
C LEU A 108 7.60 -7.58 3.60
N GLY A 109 6.82 -6.79 4.35
CA GLY A 109 7.31 -5.83 5.32
C GLY A 109 7.79 -4.50 4.72
N VAL A 110 7.70 -4.33 3.39
CA VAL A 110 8.19 -3.12 2.69
C VAL A 110 7.39 -1.88 3.09
N ALA A 111 6.06 -1.98 3.09
CA ALA A 111 5.20 -0.86 3.47
C ALA A 111 5.27 -0.63 4.99
N SER A 112 5.34 -1.71 5.76
CA SER A 112 5.48 -1.69 7.22
C SER A 112 6.75 -0.97 7.64
N LEU A 113 7.89 -1.26 7.00
CA LEU A 113 9.15 -0.57 7.24
C LEU A 113 9.04 0.93 6.96
N GLY A 114 8.38 1.30 5.86
CA GLY A 114 8.08 2.70 5.52
C GLY A 114 7.32 3.41 6.63
N VAL A 115 6.24 2.79 7.12
CA VAL A 115 5.45 3.32 8.25
C VAL A 115 6.28 3.45 9.51
N VAL A 116 7.03 2.43 9.91
CA VAL A 116 7.84 2.43 11.13
C VAL A 116 8.88 3.55 11.10
N LYS A 117 9.51 3.80 9.93
CA LYS A 117 10.44 4.92 9.75
C LYS A 117 9.76 6.27 9.98
N VAL A 118 8.55 6.47 9.44
CA VAL A 118 7.80 7.72 9.63
C VAL A 118 7.33 7.86 11.08
N ILE A 119 6.86 6.79 11.72
CA ILE A 119 6.50 6.80 13.16
C ILE A 119 7.73 7.18 14.00
N SER A 120 8.89 6.57 13.74
CA SER A 120 10.12 6.91 14.46
C SER A 120 10.49 8.39 14.29
N GLY A 121 10.39 8.92 13.07
CA GLY A 121 10.59 10.35 12.81
C GLY A 121 9.59 11.23 13.56
N LEU A 122 8.31 10.86 13.56
CA LEU A 122 7.24 11.57 14.25
C LEU A 122 7.50 11.64 15.76
N VAL A 123 7.78 10.49 16.39
CA VAL A 123 8.05 10.39 17.84
C VAL A 123 9.24 11.26 18.24
N LYS A 124 10.34 11.20 17.49
CA LYS A 124 11.52 12.05 17.73
C LYS A 124 11.20 13.53 17.55
N SER A 125 10.46 13.89 16.50
CA SER A 125 10.09 15.28 16.21
C SER A 125 9.14 15.91 17.25
N ARG A 126 8.49 15.08 18.06
CA ARG A 126 7.57 15.49 19.13
C ARG A 126 8.18 15.32 20.53
N ASN A 127 9.49 15.12 20.64
CA ASN A 127 10.16 14.86 21.92
C ASN A 127 9.48 13.74 22.73
N TYR A 128 9.05 12.68 22.03
CA TYR A 128 8.35 11.52 22.62
C TYR A 128 6.97 11.83 23.21
N ASP A 129 6.45 13.05 23.03
CA ASP A 129 5.07 13.41 23.35
C ASP A 129 4.14 13.02 22.20
N VAL A 130 3.77 11.75 22.19
CA VAL A 130 2.80 11.19 21.24
C VAL A 130 1.72 10.41 21.97
N ARG A 131 0.56 10.36 21.35
CA ARG A 131 -0.57 9.58 21.81
C ARG A 131 -0.22 8.09 21.91
N PRO A 132 -0.66 7.38 22.97
CA PRO A 132 -0.36 5.96 23.15
C PRO A 132 -0.81 5.10 21.98
N GLU A 133 -1.92 5.44 21.31
CA GLU A 133 -2.45 4.65 20.21
C GLU A 133 -1.49 4.57 19.01
N VAL A 134 -0.64 5.59 18.82
CA VAL A 134 0.38 5.61 17.77
C VAL A 134 1.41 4.49 18.02
N LEU A 135 1.86 4.32 19.26
CA LEU A 135 2.82 3.29 19.63
C LEU A 135 2.17 1.91 19.71
N MET A 136 0.92 1.83 20.18
CA MET A 136 0.16 0.57 20.22
C MET A 136 -0.06 -0.02 18.82
N ALA A 137 -0.09 0.80 17.76
CA ALA A 137 -0.15 0.30 16.40
C ALA A 137 1.03 -0.64 16.07
N LEU A 138 2.23 -0.38 16.60
CA LEU A 138 3.44 -1.19 16.37
C LEU A 138 3.31 -2.63 16.89
N LEU A 139 2.42 -2.89 17.85
CA LEU A 139 2.16 -4.25 18.36
C LEU A 139 1.55 -5.19 17.31
N HIS A 140 1.05 -4.63 16.20
CA HIS A 140 0.44 -5.39 15.11
C HIS A 140 1.44 -5.75 14.01
N LEU A 141 2.71 -5.38 14.16
CA LEU A 141 3.78 -5.74 13.24
C LEU A 141 4.03 -7.25 13.23
N ARG A 142 4.22 -7.79 12.03
CA ARG A 142 4.40 -9.20 11.75
C ARG A 142 5.87 -9.63 11.73
N ILE A 143 6.55 -9.45 12.86
CA ILE A 143 8.00 -9.68 12.99
C ILE A 143 8.32 -11.08 13.53
N LYS A 144 7.31 -11.84 13.98
CA LYS A 144 7.53 -13.17 14.57
C LYS A 144 8.02 -14.16 13.51
N GLU A 145 9.06 -14.94 13.80
CA GLU A 145 9.61 -15.98 12.91
C GLU A 145 8.54 -16.97 12.42
N VAL A 146 7.54 -17.27 13.26
CA VAL A 146 6.41 -18.14 12.93
C VAL A 146 5.54 -17.56 11.80
N GLU A 147 5.49 -16.24 11.67
CA GLU A 147 4.79 -15.57 10.57
C GLU A 147 5.64 -15.51 9.31
N VAL A 148 6.97 -15.42 9.44
CA VAL A 148 7.91 -15.47 8.29
C VAL A 148 7.74 -16.77 7.51
N LYS A 149 7.71 -17.93 8.19
CA LYS A 149 7.54 -19.24 7.56
C LYS A 149 6.17 -19.37 6.87
N ARG A 150 5.09 -18.99 7.56
CA ARG A 150 3.72 -19.03 7.01
C ARG A 150 3.55 -18.12 5.80
N ASP A 151 4.12 -16.92 5.85
CA ASP A 151 4.04 -16.00 4.73
C ASP A 151 4.84 -16.48 3.52
N ALA A 152 6.00 -17.12 3.72
CA ALA A 152 6.74 -17.73 2.62
C ALA A 152 5.90 -18.81 1.90
N GLU A 153 5.17 -19.63 2.65
CA GLU A 153 4.27 -20.64 2.08
C GLU A 153 3.07 -20.01 1.36
N ASP A 154 2.46 -18.96 1.92
CA ASP A 154 1.31 -18.29 1.31
C ASP A 154 1.65 -17.44 0.07
N ILE A 155 2.86 -16.87 0.01
CA ILE A 155 3.31 -16.10 -1.15
C ILE A 155 3.58 -17.04 -2.33
N THR A 156 3.99 -18.29 -2.10
CA THR A 156 4.17 -19.25 -3.18
C THR A 156 2.83 -19.60 -3.83
N PRO A 157 2.64 -19.36 -5.15
CA PRO A 157 1.39 -19.66 -5.80
C PRO A 157 1.14 -21.17 -5.81
N LYS A 158 0.04 -21.58 -5.18
CA LYS A 158 -0.44 -22.96 -5.23
C LYS A 158 -0.82 -23.28 -6.67
N LYS A 159 0.02 -24.09 -7.34
CA LYS A 159 -0.25 -24.57 -8.70
C LYS A 159 -1.65 -25.19 -8.72
N LYS A 160 -2.56 -24.63 -9.53
CA LYS A 160 -3.81 -25.30 -9.87
C LYS A 160 -3.44 -26.66 -10.47
N ILE A 161 -3.88 -27.74 -9.82
CA ILE A 161 -3.71 -29.09 -10.34
C ILE A 161 -4.54 -29.17 -11.61
N MET A 162 -3.93 -28.88 -12.76
CA MET A 162 -4.58 -29.04 -14.05
C MET A 162 -4.86 -30.53 -14.26
N THR A 163 -6.12 -30.85 -14.55
CA THR A 163 -6.55 -32.20 -14.89
C THR A 163 -5.82 -32.68 -16.14
N TYR A 164 -5.54 -33.98 -16.25
CA TYR A 164 -4.84 -34.57 -17.40
C TYR A 164 -5.54 -34.23 -18.75
N LYS A 165 -6.85 -33.99 -18.73
CA LYS A 165 -7.64 -33.52 -19.89
C LYS A 165 -7.29 -32.09 -20.34
N ASP A 166 -6.99 -31.15 -19.44
CA ASP A 166 -6.67 -29.76 -19.79
C ASP A 166 -5.27 -29.62 -20.42
N LYS A 167 -4.34 -30.51 -20.03
CA LYS A 167 -3.03 -30.64 -20.66
C LYS A 167 -3.08 -31.22 -22.08
N ARG A 168 -4.17 -31.90 -22.44
CA ARG A 168 -4.33 -32.65 -23.69
C ARG A 168 -5.11 -31.89 -24.77
N LYS A 169 -5.05 -30.55 -24.77
CA LYS A 169 -5.47 -29.77 -25.95
C LYS A 169 -4.52 -30.07 -27.12
N ASN A 170 -5.08 -30.22 -28.32
CA ASN A 170 -4.31 -30.47 -29.55
C ASN A 170 -3.52 -29.22 -29.95
N LEU A 171 -2.40 -28.98 -29.24
CA LEU A 171 -1.45 -27.91 -29.53
C LEU A 171 -0.51 -28.36 -30.66
N SER A 172 -0.24 -27.44 -31.59
CA SER A 172 0.80 -27.59 -32.63
C SER A 172 2.18 -27.83 -32.00
N ARG A 173 3.11 -28.47 -32.75
CA ARG A 173 4.50 -28.69 -32.32
C ARG A 173 5.17 -27.38 -31.86
N MET A 174 4.89 -26.27 -32.53
CA MET A 174 5.43 -24.94 -32.18
C MET A 174 4.84 -24.42 -30.86
N GLN A 175 3.51 -24.48 -30.71
CA GLN A 175 2.82 -24.08 -29.49
C GLN A 175 3.26 -24.90 -28.26
N ARG A 176 3.55 -26.20 -28.43
CA ARG A 176 4.12 -27.04 -27.37
C ARG A 176 5.52 -26.60 -26.94
N LYS A 177 6.37 -26.18 -27.89
CA LYS A 177 7.71 -25.64 -27.57
C LYS A 177 7.59 -24.32 -26.81
N TRP A 178 6.72 -23.42 -27.25
CA TRP A 178 6.49 -22.12 -26.60
C TRP A 178 5.93 -22.28 -25.19
N LYS A 179 4.92 -23.14 -25.01
CA LYS A 179 4.35 -23.43 -23.70
C LYS A 179 5.39 -24.01 -22.73
N LYS A 180 6.27 -24.90 -23.19
CA LYS A 180 7.37 -25.43 -22.36
C LYS A 180 8.37 -24.34 -21.98
N ALA A 181 8.66 -23.40 -22.88
CA ALA A 181 9.54 -22.28 -22.58
C ALA A 181 8.89 -21.31 -21.59
N GLU A 182 7.59 -21.03 -21.74
CA GLU A 182 6.79 -20.21 -20.82
C GLU A 182 6.71 -20.84 -19.42
N GLU A 183 6.41 -22.14 -19.32
CA GLU A 183 6.40 -22.88 -18.05
C GLU A 183 7.78 -22.94 -17.38
N LYS A 184 8.86 -22.97 -18.17
CA LYS A 184 10.23 -22.91 -17.66
C LYS A 184 10.55 -21.51 -17.12
N LEU A 185 10.21 -20.47 -17.88
CA LEU A 185 10.40 -19.07 -17.49
C LEU A 185 9.60 -18.74 -16.23
N GLU A 186 8.33 -19.15 -16.15
CA GLU A 186 7.48 -18.93 -14.98
C GLU A 186 8.07 -19.59 -13.73
N ARG A 187 8.68 -20.78 -13.87
CA ARG A 187 9.36 -21.45 -12.76
C ARG A 187 10.61 -20.70 -12.33
N GLU A 188 11.44 -20.27 -13.27
CA GLU A 188 12.66 -19.50 -12.98
C GLU A 188 12.31 -18.17 -12.29
N LEU A 189 11.25 -17.48 -12.74
CA LEU A 189 10.75 -16.26 -12.10
C LEU A 189 10.26 -16.52 -10.68
N LEU A 190 9.49 -17.59 -10.45
CA LEU A 190 9.01 -17.95 -9.11
C LEU A 190 10.14 -18.30 -8.14
N GLU A 191 11.15 -19.03 -8.60
CA GLU A 191 12.33 -19.37 -7.79
C GLU A 191 13.13 -18.11 -7.44
N ALA A 192 13.34 -17.21 -8.41
CA ALA A 192 14.02 -15.94 -8.19
C ALA A 192 13.24 -15.04 -7.21
N GLU A 193 11.93 -14.84 -7.42
CA GLU A 193 11.07 -14.04 -6.54
C GLU A 193 11.02 -14.59 -5.11
N ALA A 194 10.94 -15.93 -4.95
CA ALA A 194 10.95 -16.55 -3.64
C ALA A 194 12.27 -16.27 -2.90
N SER A 195 13.41 -16.44 -3.57
CA SER A 195 14.72 -16.17 -2.99
C SER A 195 14.87 -14.70 -2.57
N GLU A 196 14.51 -13.76 -3.45
CA GLU A 196 14.61 -12.32 -3.19
C GLU A 196 13.67 -11.88 -2.05
N ASN A 197 12.44 -12.40 -2.00
CA ASN A 197 11.47 -12.07 -0.96
C ASN A 197 11.92 -12.57 0.42
N THR A 198 12.52 -13.76 0.52
CA THR A 198 13.06 -14.25 1.80
C THR A 198 14.21 -13.37 2.29
N GLU A 199 15.10 -12.94 1.40
CA GLU A 199 16.21 -12.07 1.75
C GLU A 199 15.73 -10.68 2.18
N LYS A 200 14.78 -10.09 1.44
CA LYS A 200 14.20 -8.78 1.76
C LYS A 200 13.46 -8.77 3.10
N LYS A 201 12.76 -9.86 3.44
CA LYS A 201 11.99 -9.94 4.68
C LYS A 201 12.87 -10.09 5.94
N LEU A 202 14.07 -10.65 5.78
CA LEU A 202 15.03 -10.80 6.88
C LEU A 202 15.82 -9.50 7.18
N LYS A 203 15.84 -8.54 6.25
CA LYS A 203 16.54 -7.26 6.36
C LYS A 203 15.63 -6.14 6.85
#